data_AF-A0A8T3ZRS3-F1
#
_entry.id   AF-A0A8T3ZRS3-F1
#
_cell.length_a   1.000
_cell.length_b   1.000
_cell.length_c   1.000
_cell.angle_alpha   90.00
_cell.angle_beta   90.00
_cell.angle_gamma   90.00
#
_symmetry.space_group_name_H-M   'P 1'
#
loop_
_entity.id
_entity.type
_entity.pdbx_description
1 polymer ?
#
loop_
_entity_poly.entity_id
_entity_poly.type
_entity_poly.pdbx_seq_one_letter_code
_entity_poly.pdbx_strand_id
1 'polypeptide(L)'
;MSFKMPKLEDIYDKIESEENKPMSQADGYQWGLDYLGDTIRQLEKLEQKALAKNDPTFYNNVKISMQRAQHAQKELQDKLAKIK
;
A
#
# COMPACT_ATOMS: atom_id res chain seq x y z
N MET A 1 22.98 17.11 -32.92
CA MET A 1 21.62 16.78 -32.44
C MET A 1 21.11 17.99 -31.67
N SER A 2 20.04 18.64 -32.14
CA SER A 2 19.47 19.82 -31.46
C SER A 2 18.39 19.33 -30.49
N PHE A 3 18.68 19.42 -29.18
CA PHE A 3 17.66 19.22 -28.15
C PHE A 3 16.78 20.47 -28.14
N LYS A 4 15.62 20.41 -28.81
CA LYS A 4 14.57 21.42 -28.62
C LYS A 4 14.02 21.25 -27.22
N MET A 5 14.23 22.24 -26.35
CA MET A 5 13.53 22.29 -25.06
C MET A 5 12.02 22.34 -25.32
N PRO A 6 11.22 21.51 -24.63
CA PRO A 6 9.77 21.60 -24.72
C PRO A 6 9.31 22.97 -24.25
N LYS A 7 8.25 23.51 -24.87
CA LYS A 7 7.68 24.77 -24.41
C LYS A 7 6.99 24.55 -23.07
N LEU A 8 6.90 25.62 -22.29
CA LEU A 8 6.35 25.55 -20.93
C LEU A 8 4.89 25.06 -20.94
N GLU A 9 4.12 25.46 -21.95
CA GLU A 9 2.74 25.01 -22.15
C GLU A 9 2.66 23.49 -22.37
N ASP A 10 3.57 22.92 -23.17
CA ASP A 10 3.61 21.47 -23.43
C ASP A 10 3.92 20.67 -22.15
N ILE A 11 4.64 21.27 -21.19
CA ILE A 11 4.95 20.66 -19.89
C ILE A 11 3.72 20.70 -18.99
N TYR A 12 3.00 21.83 -18.94
CA TYR A 12 1.78 21.96 -18.14
C TYR A 12 0.65 21.08 -18.65
N ASP A 13 0.42 21.03 -19.97
CA ASP A 13 -0.58 20.17 -20.59
C ASP A 13 -0.30 18.69 -20.29
N LYS A 14 0.97 18.30 -20.24
CA LYS A 14 1.38 16.94 -19.92
C LYS A 14 1.14 16.61 -18.44
N ILE A 15 1.48 17.52 -17.53
CA ILE A 15 1.21 17.36 -16.09
C ILE A 15 -0.29 17.24 -15.84
N GLU A 16 -1.09 18.14 -16.39
CA GLU A 16 -2.55 18.09 -16.26
C GLU A 16 -3.14 16.80 -16.84
N SER A 17 -2.56 16.28 -17.93
CA SER A 17 -2.98 14.99 -18.51
C SER A 17 -2.60 13.77 -17.65
N GLU A 18 -1.50 13.85 -16.90
CA GLU A 18 -1.02 12.79 -16.02
C GLU A 18 -1.75 12.82 -14.67
N GLU A 19 -2.05 14.00 -14.13
CA GLU A 19 -2.84 14.17 -12.89
C GLU A 19 -4.31 13.76 -13.06
N ASN A 20 -4.88 13.94 -14.25
CA ASN A 20 -6.26 13.56 -14.55
C ASN A 20 -6.42 12.08 -14.94
N LYS A 21 -5.34 11.28 -14.96
CA LYS A 21 -5.47 9.84 -15.22
C LYS A 21 -6.16 9.15 -14.05
N PRO A 22 -7.29 8.46 -14.27
CA PRO A 22 -7.90 7.66 -13.22
C PRO A 22 -6.91 6.58 -12.78
N MET A 23 -6.71 6.46 -11.47
CA MET A 23 -5.85 5.43 -10.88
C MET A 23 -6.26 4.06 -11.40
N SER A 24 -5.32 3.30 -11.95
CA SER A 24 -5.65 1.98 -12.46
C SER A 24 -5.97 1.04 -11.30
N GLN A 25 -6.69 -0.04 -11.58
CA GLN A 25 -6.98 -1.07 -10.58
C GLN A 25 -5.67 -1.69 -10.03
N ALA A 26 -4.62 -1.79 -10.87
CA ALA A 26 -3.31 -2.27 -10.44
C ALA A 26 -2.64 -1.30 -9.46
N ASP A 27 -2.73 0.01 -9.71
CA ASP A 27 -2.19 1.04 -8.81
C ASP A 27 -2.93 1.02 -7.47
N GLY A 28 -4.26 0.85 -7.49
CA GLY A 28 -5.06 0.70 -6.27
C GLY A 28 -4.67 -0.54 -5.45
N TYR A 29 -4.38 -1.67 -6.10
CA TYR A 29 -3.87 -2.86 -5.42
C TYR A 29 -2.47 -2.67 -4.87
N GLN A 30 -1.58 -2.00 -5.61
CA GLN A 30 -0.23 -1.69 -5.13
C GLN A 30 -0.30 -0.79 -3.88
N TRP A 31 -1.11 0.27 -3.91
CA TRP A 31 -1.33 1.13 -2.75
C TRP A 31 -1.87 0.34 -1.53
N GLY A 32 -2.84 -0.55 -1.76
CA GLY A 32 -3.39 -1.40 -0.70
C GLY A 32 -2.35 -2.35 -0.09
N LEU A 33 -1.43 -2.88 -0.90
CA LEU A 33 -0.32 -3.70 -0.41
C LEU A 33 0.66 -2.92 0.45
N ASP A 34 1.01 -1.70 0.04
CA ASP A 34 1.91 -0.83 0.80
C ASP A 34 1.29 -0.46 2.16
N TYR A 35 0.01 -0.08 2.16
CA TYR A 35 -0.74 0.21 3.38
C TYR A 35 -0.84 -1.00 4.33
N LEU A 36 -1.09 -2.20 3.80
CA LEU A 36 -1.13 -3.41 4.61
C LEU A 36 0.25 -3.75 5.19
N GLY A 37 1.33 -3.53 4.43
CA GLY A 37 2.70 -3.68 4.92
C GLY A 37 2.98 -2.80 6.14
N ASP A 38 2.57 -1.54 6.09
CA ASP A 38 2.71 -0.62 7.23
C ASP A 38 1.83 -1.01 8.42
N THR A 39 0.62 -1.48 8.14
CA THR A 39 -0.31 -1.96 9.17
C THR A 39 0.27 -3.17 9.91
N ILE A 40 0.86 -4.13 9.18
CA ILE A 40 1.50 -5.32 9.78
C ILE A 40 2.67 -4.91 10.67
N ARG A 41 3.55 -4.01 10.23
CA ARG A 41 4.65 -3.48 11.06
C ARG A 41 4.16 -2.81 12.34
N GLN A 42 3.02 -2.13 12.29
CA GLN A 42 2.41 -1.53 13.49
C GLN A 42 1.86 -2.60 14.43
N LEU A 43 1.22 -3.64 13.90
CA LEU A 43 0.71 -4.77 14.69
C LEU A 43 1.85 -5.53 15.38
N GLU A 44 2.99 -5.76 14.73
CA GLU A 44 4.18 -6.36 15.35
C GLU A 44 4.66 -5.54 16.56
N LYS A 45 4.67 -4.21 16.45
CA LYS A 45 5.01 -3.34 17.59
C LYS A 45 3.99 -3.45 18.73
N LEU A 46 2.70 -3.61 18.42
CA LEU A 46 1.66 -3.81 19.43
C LEU A 46 1.76 -5.18 20.09
N GLU A 47 2.15 -6.22 19.34
CA GLU A 47 2.39 -7.57 19.86
C GLU A 47 3.49 -7.54 20.93
N GLN A 48 4.61 -6.87 20.65
CA GLN A 48 5.69 -6.71 21.63
C GLN A 48 5.25 -5.94 22.88
N LYS A 49 4.41 -4.91 22.72
CA LYS A 49 3.83 -4.17 23.85
C LYS A 49 2.88 -5.04 24.68
N ALA A 50 2.10 -5.92 24.05
CA ALA A 50 1.20 -6.84 24.72
C ALA A 50 2.00 -7.86 25.57
N LEU A 51 3.07 -8.42 25.00
CA LEU A 51 3.99 -9.32 25.69
C LEU A 51 4.66 -8.63 26.89
N ALA A 52 5.18 -7.42 26.70
CA ALA A 52 5.84 -6.67 27.77
C ALA A 52 4.90 -6.34 28.95
N LYS A 53 3.59 -6.18 28.69
CA LYS A 53 2.57 -5.93 29.71
C LYS A 53 1.92 -7.19 30.27
N ASN A 54 2.28 -8.36 29.75
CA ASN A 54 1.64 -9.64 30.06
C ASN A 54 0.12 -9.59 29.91
N ASP A 55 -0.36 -8.96 28.83
CA ASP A 55 -1.78 -8.81 28.50
C ASP A 55 -2.20 -9.83 27.43
N PRO A 56 -2.71 -11.01 27.82
CA PRO A 56 -3.04 -12.09 26.89
C PRO A 56 -4.23 -11.75 25.99
N THR A 57 -5.19 -10.96 26.48
CA THR A 57 -6.36 -10.55 25.70
C THR A 57 -5.94 -9.61 24.59
N PHE A 58 -5.14 -8.59 24.91
CA PHE A 58 -4.63 -7.68 23.91
C PHE A 58 -3.71 -8.38 22.91
N TYR A 59 -2.83 -9.27 23.39
CA TYR A 59 -1.99 -10.09 22.51
C TYR A 59 -2.82 -10.89 21.50
N ASN A 60 -3.85 -11.62 21.96
CA ASN A 60 -4.68 -12.42 21.08
C ASN A 60 -5.42 -11.56 20.03
N ASN A 61 -5.92 -10.40 20.43
CA ASN A 61 -6.56 -9.45 19.50
C ASN A 61 -5.57 -8.98 18.42
N VAL A 62 -4.32 -8.67 18.80
CA VAL A 62 -3.26 -8.29 17.85
C VAL A 62 -2.95 -9.43 16.89
N LYS A 63 -2.84 -10.68 17.37
CA LYS A 63 -2.61 -11.86 16.50
C LYS A 63 -3.74 -12.05 15.48
N ILE A 64 -4.99 -11.94 15.90
CA ILE A 64 -6.15 -12.07 15.00
C ILE A 64 -6.11 -10.96 13.93
N SER A 65 -5.85 -9.71 14.32
CA SER A 65 -5.71 -8.60 13.38
C SER A 65 -4.56 -8.83 12.40
N MET A 66 -3.44 -9.37 12.86
CA MET A 66 -2.28 -9.68 12.00
C MET A 66 -2.60 -10.78 10.99
N GLN A 67 -3.28 -11.85 11.40
CA GLN A 67 -3.75 -12.91 10.49
C GLN A 67 -4.69 -12.35 9.40
N ARG A 68 -5.61 -11.44 9.78
CA ARG A 68 -6.52 -10.80 8.82
C ARG A 68 -5.78 -9.90 7.84
N ALA A 69 -4.82 -9.11 8.32
CA ALA A 69 -4.00 -8.25 7.46
C ALA A 69 -3.17 -9.08 6.46
N GLN A 70 -2.56 -10.18 6.91
CA GLN A 70 -1.82 -11.11 6.03
C GLN A 70 -2.72 -11.79 5.00
N HIS A 71 -3.95 -12.18 5.38
CA HIS A 71 -4.93 -12.75 4.45
C HIS A 71 -5.31 -11.72 3.36
N ALA A 72 -5.62 -10.49 3.75
CA ALA A 72 -5.92 -9.41 2.82
C ALA A 72 -4.74 -9.10 1.89
N GLN A 73 -3.51 -9.12 2.43
CA GLN A 73 -2.29 -8.89 1.66
C GLN A 73 -2.12 -9.97 0.58
N LYS A 74 -2.31 -11.23 0.94
CA LYS A 74 -2.27 -12.34 -0.01
C LYS A 74 -3.35 -12.21 -1.09
N GLU A 75 -4.58 -11.86 -0.71
CA GLU A 75 -5.67 -11.65 -1.66
C GLU A 75 -5.33 -10.54 -2.66
N LEU A 76 -4.77 -9.41 -2.21
CA LEU A 76 -4.34 -8.32 -3.08
C LEU A 76 -3.17 -8.72 -3.99
N GLN A 77 -2.20 -9.49 -3.49
CA GLN A 77 -1.10 -10.04 -4.30
C GLN A 77 -1.64 -10.94 -5.42
N ASP A 78 -2.56 -11.84 -5.09
CA ASP A 78 -3.20 -12.74 -6.05
C ASP A 78 -4.00 -11.97 -7.11
N LYS A 79 -4.68 -10.88 -6.72
CA LYS A 79 -5.40 -10.02 -7.68
C LYS A 79 -4.45 -9.23 -8.58
N LEU A 80 -3.37 -8.68 -8.02
CA LEU A 80 -2.36 -7.96 -8.79
C LEU A 80 -1.65 -8.87 -9.79
N ALA A 81 -1.36 -10.12 -9.40
CA ALA A 81 -0.75 -11.13 -10.27
C ALA A 81 -1.65 -11.55 -11.45
N LYS A 82 -2.97 -11.35 -11.35
CA LYS A 82 -3.92 -11.63 -12.44
C LYS A 82 -4.09 -10.45 -13.41
N ILE A 83 -3.64 -9.26 -13.02
CA ILE A 83 -3.72 -8.04 -13.84
C ILE A 83 -2.41 -7.79 -14.59
N LYS A 84 -1.27 -8.17 -14.01
CA LYS A 84 0.04 -8.13 -14.68
C LYS A 84 0.19 -9.27 -15.67
#